data_AF-A0A7W6X5P0-F1
#
_entry.id   AF-A0A7W6X5P0-F1
#
_cell.length_a   1.000
_cell.length_b   1.000
_cell.length_c   1.000
_cell.angle_alpha   90.00
_cell.angle_beta   90.00
_cell.angle_gamma   90.00
#
_symmetry.space_group_name_H-M   'P 1'
#
loop_
_entity.id
_entity.type
_entity.pdbx_description
1 polymer ?
#
loop_
_entity_poly.entity_id
_entity_poly.type
_entity_poly.pdbx_seq_one_letter_code
_entity_poly.pdbx_strand_id
1 'polypeptide(L)' 'MNVLVGHGLFDLVTPYFGSKMALDQLPPFASAVDRVKLVAYSGGHMFYSRDASRQAFRAEVEAMMK' A
#
# COMPACT_ATOMS: atom_id res chain seq x y z
N MET A 1 -1.77 -7.63 10.56
CA MET A 1 -1.15 -6.69 9.62
C MET A 1 -0.12 -5.84 10.32
N ASN A 2 1.17 -6.00 9.99
CA ASN A 2 2.26 -5.29 10.69
C ASN A 2 2.80 -4.12 9.86
N VAL A 3 2.71 -4.23 8.53
CA VAL A 3 3.21 -3.23 7.60
C VAL A 3 2.16 -3.00 6.51
N LEU A 4 1.92 -1.74 6.18
CA LEU A 4 1.15 -1.34 5.01
C LEU A 4 2.04 -0.54 4.07
N VAL A 5 2.08 -0.99 2.82
CA VAL A 5 2.73 -0.30 1.70
C VAL A 5 1.63 0.38 0.90
N GLY A 6 1.64 1.71 0.87
CA GLY A 6 0.64 2.53 0.17
C GLY A 6 1.23 3.17 -1.07
N HIS A 7 0.52 3.09 -2.20
CA HIS A 7 0.92 3.72 -3.46
C HIS A 7 -0.20 4.52 -4.10
N GLY A 8 0.16 5.47 -4.96
CA GLY A 8 -0.74 5.98 -5.99
C GLY A 8 -0.83 5.01 -7.16
N LEU A 9 -2.04 4.72 -7.63
CA LEU A 9 -2.31 3.84 -8.77
C LEU A 9 -1.64 4.33 -10.06
N PHE A 10 -1.49 5.64 -10.21
CA PHE A 10 -0.90 6.31 -11.38
C PHE A 10 0.46 6.94 -11.06
N ASP A 11 1.15 6.45 -10.04
CA ASP A 11 2.50 6.90 -9.73
C ASP A 11 3.50 6.39 -10.76
N LEU A 12 4.01 7.30 -11.60
CA LEU A 12 5.04 6.99 -12.61
C LEU A 12 6.47 7.18 -12.08
N VAL A 13 6.65 7.84 -10.92
CA VAL A 13 7.97 8.05 -10.30
C VAL A 13 8.37 6.77 -9.56
N THR A 14 7.43 6.20 -8.81
CA THR A 14 7.57 4.91 -8.14
C THR A 14 6.34 4.04 -8.42
N PRO A 15 6.33 3.23 -9.49
CA PRO A 15 5.16 2.40 -9.82
C PRO A 15 4.87 1.35 -8.77
N TYR A 16 3.59 1.25 -8.34
CA TYR A 16 3.15 0.29 -7.31
C TYR A 16 3.50 -1.17 -7.67
N PHE A 17 3.57 -1.48 -8.97
CA PHE A 17 3.85 -2.83 -9.44
C PHE A 17 5.29 -3.26 -9.12
N GLY A 18 6.24 -2.32 -9.01
CA GLY A 18 7.60 -2.62 -8.52
C GLY A 18 7.56 -3.14 -7.08
N SER A 19 6.82 -2.46 -6.21
CA SER A 19 6.58 -2.90 -4.83
C SER A 19 5.83 -4.24 -4.79
N LYS A 20 4.82 -4.46 -5.66
CA LYS A 20 4.12 -5.76 -5.79
C LYS A 20 5.09 -6.88 -6.11
N MET A 21 5.93 -6.72 -7.13
CA MET A 21 6.92 -7.72 -7.54
C MET A 21 7.91 -8.05 -6.42
N ALA A 22 8.39 -7.04 -5.69
CA ALA A 22 9.29 -7.26 -4.55
C ALA A 22 8.60 -8.02 -3.41
N LEU A 23 7.35 -7.68 -3.09
CA LEU A 23 6.57 -8.37 -2.06
C LEU A 23 6.24 -9.82 -2.44
N ASP A 24 6.00 -10.10 -3.73
CA ASP A 24 5.75 -11.45 -4.23
C ASP A 24 6.97 -12.38 -4.14
N GLN A 25 8.17 -11.81 -3.98
CA GLN A 25 9.42 -12.56 -3.79
C GLN A 25 9.73 -12.84 -2.32
N LEU A 26 8.89 -12.39 -1.38
CA LEU A 26 9.10 -12.66 0.04
C LEU A 26 9.04 -14.18 0.32
N PRO A 27 9.94 -14.70 1.16
CA PRO A 27 9.95 -16.11 1.50
C PRO A 27 8.63 -16.51 2.19
N PRO A 28 8.24 -17.79 2.14
CA PRO A 28 6.95 -18.26 2.66
C PRO A 28 6.64 -17.82 4.09
N PHE A 29 7.60 -17.71 4.99
CA PHE A 29 7.36 -17.26 6.38
C PHE A 29 7.06 -15.75 6.51
N ALA A 30 7.43 -14.96 5.50
CA ALA A 30 7.17 -13.53 5.42
C ALA A 30 5.91 -13.23 4.59
N SER A 31 5.60 -14.07 3.60
CA SER A 31 4.35 -14.02 2.82
C SER A 31 3.20 -14.81 3.46
N ALA A 32 3.48 -15.71 4.41
CA ALA A 32 2.47 -16.40 5.19
C ALA A 32 1.74 -15.42 6.10
N VAL A 33 0.56 -15.02 5.63
CA VAL A 33 -0.58 -14.53 6.40
C VAL A 33 -0.38 -13.12 6.96
N ASP A 34 -0.92 -12.13 6.24
CA ASP A 34 -1.34 -10.83 6.76
C ASP A 34 -0.28 -10.02 7.53
N ARG A 35 1.01 -10.20 7.21
CA ARG A 35 2.09 -9.39 7.80
C ARG A 35 2.29 -8.09 7.02
N VAL A 36 2.13 -8.13 5.70
CA VAL A 36 2.30 -6.99 4.80
C VAL A 36 1.08 -6.86 3.88
N LYS A 37 0.50 -5.65 3.81
CA LYS A 37 -0.55 -5.30 2.84
C LYS A 37 -0.02 -4.29 1.85
N LEU A 38 -0.28 -4.51 0.57
CA LEU A 38 -0.11 -3.49 -0.47
C LEU A 38 -1.47 -2.91 -0.85
N VAL A 39 -1.59 -1.58 -0.85
CA VAL A 39 -2.81 -0.88 -1.27
C VAL A 39 -2.45 0.21 -2.27
N ALA A 40 -3.12 0.22 -3.42
CA ALA A 40 -3.03 1.28 -4.41
C ALA A 40 -4.27 2.19 -4.32
N TYR A 41 -4.06 3.48 -4.08
CA TYR A 41 -5.08 4.51 -3.98
C TYR A 41 -5.15 5.32 -5.27
N SER A 42 -6.31 5.91 -5.57
CA SER A 42 -6.41 6.79 -6.74
C SER A 42 -5.45 7.99 -6.63
N GLY A 43 -4.67 8.27 -7.68
CA GLY A 43 -3.70 9.38 -7.69
C GLY A 43 -2.30 8.96 -8.13
N GLY A 44 -1.41 9.94 -8.25
CA GLY A 44 0.00 9.73 -8.60
C GLY A 44 0.88 9.58 -7.36
N HIS A 45 2.16 9.97 -7.46
CA HIS A 45 3.15 9.84 -6.38
C HIS A 45 2.66 10.36 -5.02
N MET A 46 2.03 11.55 -5.04
CA MET A 46 1.48 12.21 -3.87
C MET A 46 -0.03 11.96 -3.77
N PHE A 47 -0.49 10.71 -3.88
CA PHE A 47 -1.92 10.34 -3.92
C PHE A 47 -2.73 10.94 -2.75
N TYR A 48 -2.12 11.09 -1.58
CA TYR A 48 -2.70 11.69 -0.37
C TYR A 48 -2.98 13.20 -0.49
N SER A 49 -2.52 13.85 -1.56
CA SER A 49 -2.94 15.23 -1.87
C SER A 49 -4.40 15.29 -2.34
N ARG A 50 -4.99 14.15 -2.74
CA ARG A 50 -6.43 14.03 -3.04
C ARG A 50 -7.18 13.62 -1.78
N ASP A 51 -8.24 14.36 -1.45
CA ASP A 51 -8.99 14.17 -0.21
C ASP A 51 -9.54 12.76 -0.03
N ALA A 52 -10.21 12.22 -1.06
CA ALA A 52 -10.77 10.87 -1.01
C ALA A 52 -9.69 9.80 -0.76
N SER A 53 -8.54 9.90 -1.43
CA SER A 53 -7.43 8.95 -1.26
C SER A 53 -6.74 9.10 0.09
N ARG A 54 -6.61 10.32 0.61
CA ARG A 54 -6.09 10.57 1.96
C ARG A 54 -6.99 9.99 3.04
N GLN A 55 -8.30 10.17 2.90
CA GLN A 55 -9.30 9.63 3.82
C GLN A 55 -9.32 8.10 3.79
N ALA A 56 -9.30 7.50 2.59
CA ALA A 56 -9.22 6.05 2.43
C ALA A 56 -7.94 5.48 3.06
N PHE A 57 -6.79 6.11 2.83
CA PHE A 57 -5.53 5.69 3.44
C PHE A 57 -5.56 5.79 4.97
N ARG A 58 -6.09 6.90 5.51
CA ARG A 58 -6.27 7.07 6.95
C ARG A 58 -7.16 5.97 7.54
N ALA A 59 -8.32 5.71 6.95
CA ALA A 59 -9.27 4.72 7.45
C ALA A 59 -8.67 3.30 7.46
N GLU A 60 -7.90 2.97 6.43
CA GLU A 60 -7.18 1.69 6.34
C GLU A 60 -6.15 1.54 7.47
N VAL A 61 -5.35 2.58 7.74
CA VAL A 61 -4.38 2.56 8.84
C VAL A 61 -5.08 2.54 10.20
N GLU A 62 -6.19 3.27 10.39
CA GLU A 62 -6.98 3.20 11.61
C GLU A 62 -7.55 1.81 11.87
N ALA A 63 -7.94 1.07 10.82
CA ALA A 63 -8.40 -0.30 10.94
C ALA A 63 -7.26 -1.27 11.32
N MET A 64 -6.03 -0.99 10.89
CA MET A 64 -4.84 -1.79 11.24
C MET A 64 -4.36 -1.61 12.67
N MET A 65 -4.65 -0.47 13.29
CA MET A 65 -4.20 -0.13 14.65
C MET A 65 -5.15 -0.67 15.74
N LYS A 66 -6.25 -1.32 15.37
CA LYS A 66 -7.20 -1.95 16.28
C LYS A 66 -6.88 -3.43 16.44
#